data_AF-A0A9P1BQQ2-F1
#
_entry.id   AF-A0A9P1BQQ2-F1
#
_cell.length_a   1.000
_cell.length_b   1.000
_cell.length_c   1.000
_cell.angle_alpha   90.00
_cell.angle_beta   90.00
_cell.angle_gamma   90.00
#
_symmetry.space_group_name_H-M   'P 1'
#
loop_
_entity.id
_entity.type
_entity.pdbx_description
1 polymer ?
#
loop_
_entity_poly.entity_id
_entity_poly.type
_entity_poly.pdbx_seq_one_letter_code
_entity_poly.pdbx_strand_id
1 'polypeptide(L)'
;MTRKLGSYKLKGNRNASRNWWRHLSKGPEVDHVTVPVKFVNEDGATVVQNEPWPIIDVHKILHFLFDDAELQIPEEIIHEYWQKSKQFGEEWAQHISEENYLKFIPIGLYGDSARVRTTFGSENVISVYCNLVLWRPKSVRFSRFLVFTIPEERCTANTLTAALRRIVWSCNHAYNGVFPTAGPSGQNLSGKDAQMQGLPLTKKGFQFQVTEIRGDWAWHKKIFRFHKCQWNGDKMCPFCDARGLSDKWEECYWNLESNNHQDFDLSAFLANRIPPQNI
;
A
#
# COMPACT_ATOMS: atom_id res chain seq x y z
N MET A 1 -10.21 9.01 25.03
CA MET A 1 -8.97 8.18 25.15
C MET A 1 -8.11 8.35 23.91
N THR A 2 -6.96 9.01 24.03
CA THR A 2 -6.00 9.18 22.93
C THR A 2 -5.27 7.86 22.67
N ARG A 3 -5.74 7.08 21.67
CA ARG A 3 -5.12 5.82 21.21
C ARG A 3 -3.67 6.10 20.77
N LYS A 4 -2.70 5.84 21.66
CA LYS A 4 -1.28 5.75 21.32
C LYS A 4 -1.05 4.41 20.61
N LEU A 5 -1.23 4.37 19.30
CA LEU A 5 -0.96 3.19 18.47
C LEU A 5 0.55 3.10 18.18
N GLY A 6 1.29 2.57 19.16
CA GLY A 6 2.70 2.18 19.01
C GLY A 6 3.71 3.33 19.16
N SER A 7 4.84 3.01 19.78
CA SER A 7 6.01 3.88 19.86
C SER A 7 7.23 3.10 19.40
N TYR A 8 8.05 3.67 18.53
CA TYR A 8 9.40 3.15 18.32
C TYR A 8 10.27 3.48 19.52
N LYS A 9 11.01 2.48 20.01
CA LYS A 9 12.14 2.69 20.92
C LYS A 9 13.41 2.25 20.19
N LEU A 10 14.03 3.16 19.45
CA LEU A 10 15.43 2.96 19.07
C LEU A 10 16.27 3.16 20.34
N LYS A 11 17.10 2.18 20.69
CA LYS A 11 17.91 2.12 21.93
C LYS A 11 18.44 3.51 22.34
N GLY A 12 17.95 4.02 23.46
CA GLY A 12 18.52 5.17 24.17
C GLY A 12 18.10 6.59 23.73
N ASN A 13 17.23 6.79 22.72
CA ASN A 13 16.90 8.15 22.28
C ASN A 13 15.38 8.41 22.10
N ARG A 14 14.79 9.20 23.02
CA ARG A 14 13.38 9.60 22.98
C ARG A 14 12.99 10.43 21.74
N ASN A 15 13.96 11.02 21.05
CA ASN A 15 13.78 11.79 19.81
C ASN A 15 14.08 11.00 18.53
N ALA A 16 14.39 9.71 18.61
CA ALA A 16 14.78 8.91 17.45
C ALA A 16 13.69 8.83 16.36
N SER A 17 12.42 8.90 16.74
CA SER A 17 11.30 8.96 15.77
C SER A 17 11.37 10.17 14.82
N ARG A 18 11.96 11.28 15.27
CA ARG A 18 12.14 12.49 14.44
C ARG A 18 13.34 12.40 13.51
N ASN A 19 14.30 11.50 13.74
CA ASN A 19 15.55 11.38 13.00
C ASN A 19 15.80 9.94 12.55
N TRP A 20 14.75 9.16 12.28
CA TRP A 20 14.86 7.74 11.94
C TRP A 20 15.78 7.51 10.73
N TRP A 21 15.83 8.46 9.80
CA TRP A 21 16.73 8.43 8.64
C TRP A 21 18.23 8.47 9.02
N ARG A 22 18.61 9.00 10.18
CA ARG A 22 20.01 8.95 10.66
C ARG A 22 20.42 7.52 11.04
N HIS A 23 19.45 6.63 11.22
CA HIS A 23 19.67 5.21 11.45
C HIS A 23 19.53 4.37 10.17
N LEU A 24 19.23 5.00 9.01
CA LEU A 24 19.21 4.35 7.69
C LEU A 24 20.59 3.90 7.20
N SER A 25 21.70 4.25 7.89
CA SER A 25 22.98 3.59 7.63
C SER A 25 22.91 2.06 7.84
N LYS A 26 21.84 1.57 8.49
CA LYS A 26 21.44 0.16 8.60
C LYS A 26 20.06 -0.14 7.98
N GLY A 27 19.54 0.74 7.13
CA GLY A 27 18.24 0.56 6.49
C GLY A 27 18.22 -0.66 5.58
N PRO A 28 17.02 -1.11 5.14
CA PRO A 28 16.94 -2.20 4.18
C PRO A 28 17.70 -1.83 2.91
N GLU A 29 18.45 -2.80 2.39
CA GLU A 29 19.27 -2.63 1.19
C GLU A 29 18.38 -2.38 -0.03
N VAL A 30 18.77 -1.40 -0.85
CA VAL A 30 18.10 -1.10 -2.11
C VAL A 30 18.59 -2.09 -3.15
N ASP A 31 17.65 -2.83 -3.73
CA ASP A 31 17.87 -3.76 -4.83
C ASP A 31 17.30 -3.17 -6.13
N HIS A 32 17.34 -3.93 -7.21
CA HIS A 32 16.82 -3.52 -8.51
C HIS A 32 15.84 -4.55 -9.07
N VAL A 33 14.77 -4.04 -9.68
CA VAL A 33 13.83 -4.83 -10.49
C VAL A 33 13.93 -4.37 -11.94
N THR A 34 14.05 -5.32 -12.86
CA THR A 34 14.03 -5.00 -14.28
C THR A 34 12.60 -4.65 -14.71
N VAL A 35 12.38 -3.43 -15.19
CA VAL A 35 11.07 -2.95 -15.62
C VAL A 35 11.15 -2.34 -17.03
N PRO A 36 10.13 -2.52 -17.88
CA PRO A 36 10.05 -1.84 -19.16
C PRO A 36 9.75 -0.36 -18.95
N VAL A 37 10.54 0.53 -19.53
CA VAL A 37 10.40 1.99 -19.41
C VAL A 37 10.43 2.66 -20.77
N LYS A 38 9.74 3.78 -20.89
CA LYS A 38 9.74 4.64 -22.07
C LYS A 38 10.91 5.60 -22.03
N PHE A 39 11.45 5.85 -23.21
CA PHE A 39 12.49 6.83 -23.50
C PHE A 39 12.20 7.56 -24.79
N VAL A 40 12.73 8.77 -24.90
CA VAL A 40 12.81 9.49 -26.17
C VAL A 40 14.26 9.35 -26.66
N ASN A 41 14.46 8.75 -27.82
CA ASN A 41 15.80 8.62 -28.42
C ASN A 41 16.26 9.96 -29.04
N GLU A 42 17.48 10.01 -29.59
CA GLU A 42 18.04 11.20 -30.22
C GLU A 42 17.19 11.72 -31.41
N ASP A 43 16.45 10.82 -32.07
CA ASP A 43 15.54 11.15 -33.18
C ASP A 43 14.16 11.67 -32.71
N GLY A 44 13.92 11.76 -31.40
CA GLY A 44 12.63 12.14 -30.83
C GLY A 44 11.58 11.01 -30.81
N ALA A 45 11.94 9.80 -31.22
CA ALA A 45 11.05 8.63 -31.20
C ALA A 45 10.94 8.03 -29.79
N THR A 46 9.73 7.65 -29.39
CA THR A 46 9.53 6.91 -28.14
C THR A 46 9.94 5.45 -28.32
N VAL A 47 10.94 5.01 -27.57
CA VAL A 47 11.40 3.62 -27.50
C VAL A 47 11.12 3.03 -26.13
N VAL A 48 10.97 1.70 -26.06
CA VAL A 48 10.80 0.97 -24.80
C VAL A 48 12.03 0.10 -24.55
N GLN A 49 12.61 0.23 -23.37
CA GLN A 49 13.78 -0.56 -22.96
C GLN A 49 13.55 -1.15 -21.56
N ASN A 50 14.17 -2.29 -21.28
CA ASN A 50 14.14 -2.88 -19.95
C ASN A 50 15.30 -2.32 -19.14
N GLU A 51 15.01 -1.70 -18.00
CA GLU A 51 16.02 -1.12 -17.12
C GLU A 51 15.95 -1.66 -15.71
N PRO A 52 17.10 -1.82 -15.02
CA PRO A 52 17.11 -2.04 -13.59
C PRO A 52 16.61 -0.79 -12.87
N TRP A 53 15.58 -0.95 -12.05
CA TRP A 53 14.95 0.15 -11.31
C TRP A 53 14.99 -0.09 -9.80
N PRO A 54 15.33 0.91 -8.98
CA PRO A 54 15.43 0.75 -7.53
C PRO A 54 14.13 0.24 -6.89
N ILE A 55 14.27 -0.75 -6.03
CA ILE A 55 13.18 -1.32 -5.24
C ILE A 55 13.71 -1.79 -3.88
N ILE A 56 12.86 -1.71 -2.86
CA ILE A 56 13.11 -2.31 -1.55
C ILE A 56 12.08 -3.40 -1.32
N ASP A 57 12.54 -4.62 -1.10
CA ASP A 57 11.64 -5.74 -0.86
C ASP A 57 10.87 -5.57 0.47
N VAL A 58 9.56 -5.84 0.42
CA VAL A 58 8.64 -5.71 1.55
C VAL A 58 9.12 -6.52 2.77
N HIS A 59 9.62 -7.74 2.57
CA HIS A 59 10.10 -8.58 3.67
C HIS A 59 11.31 -7.96 4.37
N LYS A 60 12.23 -7.31 3.63
CA LYS A 60 13.37 -6.59 4.21
C LYS A 60 12.93 -5.37 5.01
N ILE A 61 11.92 -4.63 4.53
CA ILE A 61 11.30 -3.53 5.29
C ILE A 61 10.73 -4.05 6.60
N LEU A 62 9.96 -5.14 6.57
CA LEU A 62 9.31 -5.71 7.75
C LEU A 62 10.32 -6.27 8.75
N HIS A 63 11.35 -6.97 8.28
CA HIS A 63 12.47 -7.41 9.12
C HIS A 63 13.09 -6.23 9.88
N PHE A 64 13.49 -5.18 9.15
CA PHE A 64 14.07 -3.98 9.75
C PHE A 64 13.13 -3.35 10.78
N LEU A 65 11.85 -3.21 10.47
CA LEU A 65 10.88 -2.56 11.38
C LEU A 65 10.72 -3.33 12.70
N PHE A 66 10.64 -4.66 12.66
CA PHE A 66 10.34 -5.47 13.84
C PHE A 66 11.59 -5.89 14.62
N ASP A 67 12.72 -6.17 13.95
CA ASP A 67 13.92 -6.70 14.60
C ASP A 67 14.99 -5.64 14.90
N ASP A 68 15.10 -4.59 14.08
CA ASP A 68 16.09 -3.51 14.25
C ASP A 68 15.47 -2.26 14.88
N ALA A 69 14.30 -1.85 14.41
CA ALA A 69 13.57 -0.70 14.94
C ALA A 69 12.65 -1.04 16.13
N GLU A 70 12.53 -2.33 16.46
CA GLU A 70 11.76 -2.87 17.58
C GLU A 70 10.32 -2.33 17.63
N LEU A 71 9.65 -2.29 16.47
CA LEU A 71 8.26 -1.86 16.37
C LEU A 71 7.35 -2.77 17.18
N GLN A 72 6.47 -2.15 17.96
CA GLN A 72 5.46 -2.85 18.76
C GLN A 72 4.05 -2.43 18.36
N ILE A 73 3.19 -3.43 18.16
CA ILE A 73 1.75 -3.30 18.00
C ILE A 73 1.13 -4.01 19.20
N PRO A 74 0.19 -3.38 19.93
CA PRO A 74 -0.49 -4.04 21.05
C PRO A 74 -1.21 -5.31 20.59
N GLU A 75 -0.99 -6.40 21.32
CA GLU A 75 -1.51 -7.73 21.01
C GLU A 75 -3.05 -7.75 20.99
N GLU A 76 -3.68 -6.98 21.88
CA GLU A 76 -5.13 -6.87 21.99
C GLU A 76 -5.75 -6.30 20.69
N ILE A 77 -5.04 -5.40 20.02
CA ILE A 77 -5.51 -4.77 18.78
C ILE A 77 -5.36 -5.74 17.60
N ILE A 78 -4.31 -6.55 17.59
CA ILE A 78 -4.13 -7.61 16.59
C ILE A 78 -5.25 -8.65 16.75
N HIS A 79 -5.50 -9.09 17.98
CA HIS A 79 -6.58 -10.03 18.28
C HIS A 79 -7.95 -9.49 17.86
N GLU A 80 -8.29 -8.26 18.27
CA GLU A 80 -9.55 -7.60 17.92
C GLU A 80 -9.74 -7.50 16.40
N TYR A 81 -8.68 -7.17 15.66
CA TYR A 81 -8.73 -7.07 14.21
C TYR A 81 -9.12 -8.40 13.55
N TRP A 82 -8.39 -9.48 13.84
CA TRP A 82 -8.65 -10.79 13.23
C TRP A 82 -10.01 -11.36 13.64
N GLN A 83 -10.37 -11.21 14.92
CA GLN A 83 -11.68 -11.63 15.41
C GLN A 83 -12.82 -10.92 14.68
N LYS A 84 -12.73 -9.60 14.51
CA LYS A 84 -13.73 -8.82 13.77
C LYS A 84 -13.77 -9.19 12.29
N SER A 85 -12.63 -9.26 11.62
CA SER A 85 -12.57 -9.64 10.20
C SER A 85 -13.22 -11.00 9.96
N LYS A 86 -13.01 -11.98 10.86
CA LYS A 86 -13.72 -13.25 10.78
C LYS A 86 -15.22 -13.10 10.97
N GLN A 87 -15.64 -12.36 12.00
CA GLN A 87 -17.06 -12.13 12.31
C GLN A 87 -17.80 -11.48 11.14
N PHE A 88 -17.15 -10.59 10.40
CA PHE A 88 -17.70 -9.95 9.20
C PHE A 88 -17.68 -10.84 7.95
N GLY A 89 -17.14 -12.06 8.02
CA GLY A 89 -17.12 -13.00 6.89
C GLY A 89 -16.03 -12.70 5.85
N GLU A 90 -15.00 -11.94 6.20
CA GLU A 90 -13.90 -11.61 5.28
C GLU A 90 -13.15 -12.89 4.87
N GLU A 91 -13.20 -13.28 3.59
CA GLU A 91 -12.64 -14.56 3.09
C GLU A 91 -11.15 -14.72 3.43
N TRP A 92 -10.39 -13.63 3.29
CA TRP A 92 -8.96 -13.59 3.59
C TRP A 92 -8.63 -13.75 5.08
N ALA A 93 -9.59 -13.58 6.00
CA ALA A 93 -9.37 -13.76 7.43
C ALA A 93 -9.77 -15.17 7.93
N GLN A 94 -10.60 -15.90 7.17
CA GLN A 94 -11.20 -17.15 7.66
C GLN A 94 -10.19 -18.26 7.93
N HIS A 95 -9.10 -18.31 7.15
CA HIS A 95 -8.09 -19.37 7.26
C HIS A 95 -7.11 -19.19 8.43
N ILE A 96 -7.10 -18.02 9.08
CA ILE A 96 -6.19 -17.75 10.21
C ILE A 96 -6.84 -18.25 11.49
N SER A 97 -6.35 -19.31 12.10
CA SER A 97 -6.91 -19.81 13.37
C SER A 97 -6.64 -18.87 14.56
N GLU A 98 -7.44 -18.96 15.63
CA GLU A 98 -7.40 -18.03 16.77
C GLU A 98 -6.04 -18.07 17.49
N GLU A 99 -5.45 -19.26 17.63
CA GLU A 99 -4.11 -19.45 18.17
C GLU A 99 -3.01 -18.77 17.34
N ASN A 100 -3.30 -18.41 16.09
CA ASN A 100 -2.37 -17.75 15.19
C ASN A 100 -2.60 -16.24 15.04
N TYR A 101 -3.61 -15.64 15.68
CA TYR A 101 -3.90 -14.21 15.54
C TYR A 101 -2.69 -13.32 15.84
N LEU A 102 -1.96 -13.61 16.92
CA LEU A 102 -0.79 -12.81 17.32
C LEU A 102 0.44 -13.04 16.42
N LYS A 103 0.43 -14.10 15.62
CA LYS A 103 1.51 -14.42 14.68
C LYS A 103 1.38 -13.62 13.39
N PHE A 104 0.15 -13.39 12.92
CA PHE A 104 -0.12 -12.69 11.66
C PHE A 104 -0.31 -11.20 11.88
N ILE A 105 0.62 -10.41 11.34
CA ILE A 105 0.54 -8.96 11.34
C ILE A 105 -0.10 -8.49 10.03
N PRO A 106 -1.23 -7.76 10.07
CA PRO A 106 -1.84 -7.23 8.85
C PRO A 106 -1.05 -6.06 8.30
N ILE A 107 -0.75 -6.13 7.00
CA ILE A 107 -0.06 -5.10 6.24
C ILE A 107 -0.92 -4.64 5.06
N GLY A 108 -0.71 -3.40 4.65
CA GLY A 108 -1.32 -2.83 3.45
C GLY A 108 -0.26 -2.47 2.42
N LEU A 109 -0.66 -2.52 1.15
CA LEU A 109 0.07 -1.90 0.05
C LEU A 109 -0.71 -0.67 -0.39
N TYR A 110 -0.03 0.46 -0.50
CA TYR A 110 -0.60 1.73 -0.90
C TYR A 110 0.14 2.26 -2.12
N GLY A 111 -0.58 2.64 -3.17
CA GLY A 111 0.01 3.36 -4.30
C GLY A 111 -0.64 4.71 -4.50
N ASP A 112 0.17 5.67 -4.94
CA ASP A 112 -0.25 7.03 -5.24
C ASP A 112 0.63 7.65 -6.33
N SER A 113 0.09 8.63 -7.05
CA SER A 113 0.88 9.49 -7.94
C SER A 113 0.88 10.91 -7.38
N ALA A 114 2.08 11.47 -7.22
CA ALA A 114 2.24 12.82 -6.72
C ALA A 114 3.02 13.67 -7.72
N ARG A 115 2.54 14.89 -7.95
CA ARG A 115 3.30 15.91 -8.67
C ARG A 115 4.39 16.47 -7.75
N VAL A 116 5.63 16.13 -8.02
CA VAL A 116 6.80 16.64 -7.31
C VAL A 116 7.29 17.89 -8.04
N ARG A 117 7.39 19.01 -7.32
CA ARG A 117 7.97 20.25 -7.85
C ARG A 117 9.44 20.30 -7.46
N THR A 118 10.31 20.37 -8.45
CA THR A 118 11.76 20.54 -8.27
C THR A 118 12.15 21.94 -8.73
N THR A 119 13.40 22.33 -8.47
CA THR A 119 13.95 23.59 -9.01
C THR A 119 13.97 23.62 -10.54
N PHE A 120 13.93 22.45 -11.19
CA PHE A 120 14.05 22.29 -12.63
C PHE A 120 12.72 22.03 -13.33
N GLY A 121 11.60 21.95 -12.60
CA GLY A 121 10.28 21.74 -13.18
C GLY A 121 9.32 21.00 -12.25
N SER A 122 8.38 20.29 -12.85
CA SER A 122 7.48 19.42 -12.12
C SER A 122 7.36 18.09 -12.83
N GLU A 123 7.42 17.01 -12.07
CA GLU A 123 7.35 15.63 -12.56
C GLU A 123 6.26 14.91 -11.77
N ASN A 124 5.50 14.03 -12.42
CA ASN A 124 4.56 13.17 -11.73
C ASN A 124 5.26 11.86 -11.42
N VAL A 125 5.26 11.45 -10.16
CA VAL A 125 5.95 10.24 -9.72
C VAL A 125 4.94 9.29 -9.11
N ILE A 126 4.92 8.06 -9.62
CA ILE A 126 4.15 6.96 -9.03
C ILE A 126 5.00 6.33 -7.95
N SER A 127 4.43 6.13 -6.77
CA SER A 127 5.10 5.47 -5.66
C SER A 127 4.23 4.40 -5.03
N VAL A 128 4.85 3.28 -4.67
CA VAL A 128 4.25 2.17 -3.94
C VAL A 128 4.87 2.11 -2.56
N TYR A 129 4.03 1.94 -1.55
CA TYR A 129 4.39 1.92 -0.15
C TYR A 129 3.83 0.68 0.54
N CYS A 130 4.59 0.16 1.50
CA CYS A 130 4.08 -0.76 2.51
C CYS A 130 3.61 0.04 3.73
N ASN A 131 2.48 -0.33 4.32
CA ASN A 131 2.01 0.23 5.59
C ASN A 131 1.62 -0.89 6.56
N LEU A 132 1.65 -0.59 7.85
CA LEU A 132 1.16 -1.48 8.89
C LEU A 132 -0.25 -1.04 9.27
N VAL A 133 -1.24 -1.91 9.10
CA VAL A 133 -2.67 -1.55 9.19
C VAL A 133 -3.04 -1.09 10.61
N LEU A 134 -2.47 -1.77 11.61
CA LEU A 134 -2.79 -1.56 13.02
C LEU A 134 -1.82 -0.63 13.75
N TRP A 135 -0.96 0.06 13.02
CA TRP A 135 0.06 0.90 13.61
C TRP A 135 0.01 2.31 13.03
N ARG A 136 0.01 3.31 13.93
CA ARG A 136 -0.07 4.72 13.54
C ARG A 136 0.94 5.57 14.33
N PRO A 137 2.02 6.04 13.69
CA PRO A 137 2.96 6.93 14.34
C PRO A 137 2.31 8.28 14.66
N LYS A 138 2.94 9.02 15.58
CA LYS A 138 2.55 10.41 15.90
C LYS A 138 2.57 11.33 14.67
N SER A 139 3.48 11.10 13.72
CA SER A 139 3.51 11.84 12.46
C SER A 139 3.16 10.90 11.32
N VAL A 140 2.09 11.23 10.58
CA VAL A 140 1.60 10.41 9.46
C VAL A 140 2.66 10.18 8.37
N ARG A 141 3.66 11.06 8.28
CA ARG A 141 4.81 10.93 7.37
C ARG A 141 5.62 9.65 7.59
N PHE A 142 5.51 9.03 8.76
CA PHE A 142 6.22 7.81 9.10
C PHE A 142 5.32 6.56 9.06
N SER A 143 4.08 6.67 8.59
CA SER A 143 3.14 5.54 8.60
C SER A 143 3.23 4.65 7.35
N ARG A 144 4.07 5.04 6.39
CA ARG A 144 4.22 4.40 5.08
C ARG A 144 5.71 4.28 4.75
N PHE A 145 6.11 3.12 4.24
CA PHE A 145 7.49 2.78 3.92
C PHE A 145 7.59 2.60 2.42
N LEU A 146 8.45 3.38 1.77
CA LEU A 146 8.59 3.36 0.32
C LEU A 146 9.16 2.01 -0.14
N VAL A 147 8.50 1.40 -1.12
CA VAL A 147 8.89 0.12 -1.74
C VAL A 147 9.46 0.38 -3.12
N PHE A 148 8.75 1.14 -3.95
CA PHE A 148 9.08 1.38 -5.35
C PHE A 148 8.62 2.78 -5.76
N THR A 149 9.38 3.47 -6.60
CA THR A 149 9.01 4.79 -7.10
C THR A 149 9.52 4.96 -8.52
N ILE A 150 8.74 5.55 -9.42
CA ILE A 150 9.11 5.75 -10.83
C ILE A 150 8.39 6.97 -11.41
N PRO A 151 9.04 7.76 -12.29
CA PRO A 151 8.36 8.80 -13.04
C PRO A 151 7.24 8.24 -13.91
N GLU A 152 6.09 8.90 -13.87
CA GLU A 152 4.87 8.43 -14.52
C GLU A 152 5.02 8.42 -16.05
N GLU A 153 5.71 9.41 -16.62
CA GLU A 153 5.96 9.50 -18.06
C GLU A 153 6.87 8.39 -18.59
N ARG A 154 7.72 7.82 -17.74
CA ARG A 154 8.57 6.67 -18.07
C ARG A 154 7.79 5.35 -18.04
N CYS A 155 6.57 5.34 -17.53
CA CYS A 155 5.79 4.11 -17.41
C CYS A 155 5.17 3.67 -18.73
N THR A 156 5.31 2.36 -18.99
CA THR A 156 4.53 1.58 -19.95
C THR A 156 3.34 0.91 -19.24
N ALA A 157 2.46 0.26 -20.00
CA ALA A 157 1.39 -0.54 -19.42
C ALA A 157 1.89 -1.72 -18.56
N ASN A 158 3.14 -2.16 -18.74
CA ASN A 158 3.72 -3.33 -18.07
C ASN A 158 4.72 -2.98 -16.96
N THR A 159 5.10 -1.70 -16.81
CA THR A 159 6.09 -1.26 -15.83
C THR A 159 5.67 -1.60 -14.41
N LEU A 160 4.45 -1.20 -14.02
CA LEU A 160 3.93 -1.50 -12.70
C LEU A 160 3.70 -2.99 -12.50
N THR A 161 3.31 -3.73 -13.54
CA THR A 161 3.15 -5.20 -13.46
C THR A 161 4.47 -5.89 -13.14
N ALA A 162 5.59 -5.46 -13.75
CA ALA A 162 6.91 -5.99 -13.46
C ALA A 162 7.32 -5.70 -12.01
N ALA A 163 7.13 -4.46 -11.53
CA ALA A 163 7.39 -4.10 -10.14
C ALA A 163 6.49 -4.89 -9.17
N LEU A 164 5.19 -5.00 -9.45
CA LEU A 164 4.22 -5.72 -8.61
C LEU A 164 4.55 -7.21 -8.51
N ARG A 165 5.08 -7.85 -9.54
CA ARG A 165 5.55 -9.26 -9.46
C ARG A 165 6.65 -9.41 -8.42
N ARG A 166 7.62 -8.48 -8.38
CA ARG A 166 8.68 -8.46 -7.35
C ARG A 166 8.10 -8.23 -5.96
N ILE A 167 7.15 -7.30 -5.84
CA ILE A 167 6.47 -7.00 -4.57
C ILE A 167 5.69 -8.22 -4.07
N VAL A 168 4.90 -8.88 -4.93
CA VAL A 168 4.13 -10.09 -4.58
C VAL A 168 5.06 -11.22 -4.15
N TRP A 169 6.15 -11.48 -4.88
CA TRP A 169 7.17 -12.46 -4.47
C TRP A 169 7.67 -12.16 -3.05
N SER A 170 7.95 -10.89 -2.75
CA SER A 170 8.40 -10.49 -1.42
C SER A 170 7.32 -10.65 -0.36
N CYS A 171 6.06 -10.32 -0.67
CA CYS A 171 4.94 -10.48 0.25
C CYS A 171 4.68 -11.95 0.58
N ASN A 172 4.85 -12.86 -0.38
CA ASN A 172 4.67 -14.29 -0.15
C ASN A 172 5.70 -14.84 0.86
N HIS A 173 6.95 -14.38 0.80
CA HIS A 173 7.95 -14.73 1.82
C HIS A 173 7.60 -14.12 3.19
N ALA A 174 7.10 -12.89 3.20
CA ALA A 174 6.62 -12.25 4.42
C ALA A 174 5.41 -12.98 5.04
N TYR A 175 4.49 -13.49 4.21
CA TYR A 175 3.36 -14.32 4.64
C TYR A 175 3.82 -15.62 5.27
N ASN A 176 4.84 -16.26 4.71
CA ASN A 176 5.43 -17.46 5.30
C ASN A 176 6.28 -17.15 6.54
N GLY A 177 6.70 -15.89 6.74
CA GLY A 177 7.51 -15.46 7.88
C GLY A 177 8.95 -15.95 7.78
N VAL A 178 9.45 -16.18 6.58
CA VAL A 178 10.82 -16.65 6.31
C VAL A 178 11.49 -15.80 5.23
N PHE A 179 12.81 -15.70 5.29
CA PHE A 179 13.58 -15.10 4.22
C PHE A 179 13.55 -15.96 2.95
N PRO A 180 13.63 -15.34 1.76
CA PRO A 180 13.62 -16.07 0.50
C PRO A 180 14.71 -17.14 0.42
N THR A 181 14.41 -18.24 -0.27
CA THR A 181 15.39 -19.29 -0.59
C THR A 181 15.94 -19.20 -2.01
N ALA A 182 15.27 -18.42 -2.86
CA ALA A 182 15.68 -18.12 -4.21
C ALA A 182 15.21 -16.72 -4.58
N GLY A 183 15.85 -16.12 -5.57
CA GLY A 183 15.48 -14.83 -6.12
C GLY A 183 14.09 -14.82 -6.79
N PRO A 184 13.64 -13.66 -7.28
CA PRO A 184 12.30 -13.47 -7.84
C PRO A 184 12.05 -14.26 -9.12
N SER A 185 13.12 -14.67 -9.80
CA SER A 185 13.11 -15.48 -11.01
C SER A 185 13.72 -16.87 -10.78
N GLY A 186 13.85 -17.29 -9.50
CA GLY A 186 14.41 -18.59 -9.13
C GLY A 186 15.94 -18.66 -9.13
N GLN A 187 16.64 -17.54 -9.32
CA GLN A 187 18.10 -17.50 -9.27
C GLN A 187 18.64 -17.71 -7.85
N ASN A 188 19.89 -18.16 -7.73
CA ASN A 188 20.56 -18.25 -6.44
C ASN A 188 20.74 -16.86 -5.81
N LEU A 189 20.57 -16.80 -4.49
CA LEU A 189 20.85 -15.59 -3.71
C LEU A 189 22.36 -15.38 -3.57
N SER A 190 22.77 -14.15 -3.30
CA SER A 190 24.19 -13.80 -3.09
C SER A 190 24.36 -12.88 -1.88
N GLY A 191 25.60 -12.73 -1.40
CA GLY A 191 25.92 -11.82 -0.31
C GLY A 191 25.15 -12.13 0.98
N LYS A 192 24.56 -11.09 1.58
CA LYS A 192 23.78 -11.21 2.83
C LYS A 192 22.51 -12.03 2.66
N ASP A 193 21.85 -11.95 1.50
CA ASP A 193 20.61 -12.68 1.26
C ASP A 193 20.85 -14.21 1.27
N ALA A 194 22.01 -14.65 0.77
CA ALA A 194 22.41 -16.06 0.85
C ALA A 194 22.64 -16.55 2.30
N GLN A 195 23.11 -15.66 3.19
CA GLN A 195 23.31 -15.98 4.61
C GLN A 195 21.99 -16.07 5.38
N MET A 196 20.97 -15.34 4.94
CA MET A 196 19.66 -15.30 5.57
C MET A 196 18.67 -16.32 5.01
N GLN A 197 19.04 -17.01 3.93
CA GLN A 197 18.18 -17.94 3.20
C GLN A 197 17.44 -18.92 4.12
N GLY A 198 16.10 -18.89 4.06
CA GLY A 198 15.21 -19.80 4.81
C GLY A 198 15.14 -19.54 6.32
N LEU A 199 15.90 -18.58 6.86
CA LEU A 199 15.80 -18.21 8.26
C LEU A 199 14.46 -17.50 8.56
N PRO A 200 13.97 -17.53 9.81
CA PRO A 200 12.82 -16.74 10.23
C PRO A 200 13.00 -15.25 9.91
N LEU A 201 11.95 -14.63 9.37
CA LEU A 201 11.99 -13.23 8.95
C LEU A 201 12.12 -12.26 10.14
N THR A 202 11.61 -12.66 11.31
CA THR A 202 11.72 -11.89 12.56
C THR A 202 12.11 -12.81 13.71
N LYS A 203 12.77 -12.26 14.73
CA LYS A 203 13.11 -12.99 15.98
C LYS A 203 11.89 -13.55 16.69
N LYS A 204 10.73 -12.92 16.51
CA LYS A 204 9.45 -13.33 17.11
C LYS A 204 8.66 -14.32 16.25
N GLY A 205 9.16 -14.67 15.05
CA GLY A 205 8.46 -15.58 14.15
C GLY A 205 7.17 -15.02 13.56
N PHE A 206 7.04 -13.68 13.48
CA PHE A 206 5.90 -13.03 12.86
C PHE A 206 5.78 -13.38 11.37
N GLN A 207 4.54 -13.53 10.95
CA GLN A 207 4.08 -13.67 9.59
C GLN A 207 3.30 -12.42 9.20
N PHE A 208 3.29 -12.06 7.92
CA PHE A 208 2.72 -10.81 7.46
C PHE A 208 1.74 -11.04 6.32
N GLN A 209 0.49 -10.66 6.55
CA GLN A 209 -0.57 -10.86 5.56
C GLN A 209 -0.99 -9.52 4.96
N VAL A 210 -0.97 -9.44 3.63
CA VAL A 210 -1.56 -8.31 2.91
C VAL A 210 -3.08 -8.40 3.05
N THR A 211 -3.67 -7.45 3.76
CA THR A 211 -5.13 -7.40 3.98
C THR A 211 -5.77 -6.22 3.26
N GLU A 212 -4.98 -5.28 2.76
CA GLU A 212 -5.49 -4.07 2.12
C GLU A 212 -4.64 -3.64 0.92
N ILE A 213 -5.32 -3.35 -0.20
CA ILE A 213 -4.74 -2.66 -1.36
C ILE A 213 -5.35 -1.26 -1.44
N ARG A 214 -4.61 -0.27 -0.94
CA ARG A 214 -5.05 1.13 -0.83
C ARG A 214 -4.51 1.97 -1.98
N GLY A 215 -5.18 3.09 -2.23
CA GLY A 215 -4.79 4.08 -3.24
C GLY A 215 -6.02 4.85 -3.69
N ASP A 216 -5.82 5.81 -4.57
CA ASP A 216 -6.91 6.47 -5.26
C ASP A 216 -7.45 5.62 -6.42
N TRP A 217 -8.55 6.06 -7.01
CA TRP A 217 -9.16 5.36 -8.14
C TRP A 217 -8.22 5.25 -9.35
N ALA A 218 -7.39 6.28 -9.60
CA ALA A 218 -6.43 6.27 -10.69
C ALA A 218 -5.38 5.17 -10.50
N TRP A 219 -4.88 4.99 -9.29
CA TRP A 219 -3.99 3.90 -8.90
C TRP A 219 -4.63 2.53 -9.15
N HIS A 220 -5.85 2.30 -8.64
CA HIS A 220 -6.54 1.01 -8.82
C HIS A 220 -6.76 0.68 -10.31
N LYS A 221 -7.13 1.68 -11.13
CA LYS A 221 -7.23 1.50 -12.58
C LYS A 221 -5.90 1.08 -13.21
N LYS A 222 -4.78 1.66 -12.77
CA LYS A 222 -3.44 1.31 -13.30
C LYS A 222 -3.07 -0.14 -12.96
N ILE A 223 -3.28 -0.58 -11.72
CA ILE A 223 -2.81 -1.90 -11.29
C ILE A 223 -3.76 -3.05 -11.65
N PHE A 224 -5.07 -2.83 -11.62
CA PHE A 224 -6.05 -3.86 -11.97
C PHE A 224 -6.50 -3.79 -13.44
N ARG A 225 -6.04 -2.78 -14.19
CA ARG A 225 -6.33 -2.60 -15.62
C ARG A 225 -7.83 -2.58 -15.91
N PHE A 226 -8.59 -1.84 -15.11
CA PHE A 226 -10.01 -1.61 -15.36
C PHE A 226 -10.18 -0.74 -16.62
N HIS A 227 -10.35 -1.39 -17.78
CA HIS A 227 -10.41 -0.71 -19.08
C HIS A 227 -11.76 -0.03 -19.34
N LYS A 228 -12.85 -0.53 -18.75
CA LYS A 228 -14.22 -0.10 -19.03
C LYS A 228 -14.84 0.78 -17.93
N CYS A 229 -14.13 1.02 -16.85
CA CYS A 229 -14.64 1.73 -15.68
C CYS A 229 -13.96 3.09 -15.53
N GLN A 230 -14.75 4.13 -15.30
CA GLN A 230 -14.25 5.48 -15.05
C GLN A 230 -15.10 6.14 -13.97
N TRP A 231 -14.47 6.98 -13.14
CA TRP A 231 -15.18 7.70 -12.07
C TRP A 231 -16.31 8.58 -12.63
N ASN A 232 -16.09 9.17 -13.80
CA ASN A 232 -17.07 9.99 -14.53
C ASN A 232 -17.75 9.23 -15.69
N GLY A 233 -17.64 7.90 -15.75
CA GLY A 233 -18.20 7.09 -16.83
C GLY A 233 -19.59 6.56 -16.51
N ASP A 234 -20.32 6.12 -17.55
CA ASP A 234 -21.58 5.36 -17.38
C ASP A 234 -21.32 4.13 -16.49
N LYS A 235 -20.32 3.31 -16.81
CA LYS A 235 -19.86 2.24 -15.93
C LYS A 235 -18.84 2.75 -14.93
N MET A 236 -19.22 2.80 -13.65
CA MET A 236 -18.37 3.33 -12.60
C MET A 236 -17.62 2.23 -11.86
N CYS A 237 -18.34 1.22 -11.36
CA CYS A 237 -17.75 0.14 -10.57
C CYS A 237 -17.22 -0.99 -11.49
N PRO A 238 -16.07 -1.61 -11.18
CA PRO A 238 -15.58 -2.78 -11.91
C PRO A 238 -16.16 -4.11 -11.38
N PHE A 239 -16.84 -4.08 -10.23
CA PHE A 239 -17.35 -5.27 -9.54
C PHE A 239 -18.87 -5.41 -9.56
N CYS A 240 -19.60 -4.32 -9.79
CA CYS A 240 -21.06 -4.33 -9.84
C CYS A 240 -21.58 -3.40 -10.94
N ASP A 241 -22.89 -3.41 -11.15
CA ASP A 241 -23.58 -2.61 -12.17
C ASP A 241 -23.82 -1.15 -11.76
N ALA A 242 -23.10 -0.64 -10.76
CA ALA A 242 -23.23 0.76 -10.36
C ALA A 242 -22.76 1.71 -11.47
N ARG A 243 -23.63 2.67 -11.79
CA ARG A 243 -23.49 3.62 -12.89
C ARG A 243 -23.24 5.04 -12.42
N GLY A 244 -22.48 5.81 -13.19
CA GLY A 244 -22.34 7.26 -12.99
C GLY A 244 -23.58 8.04 -13.43
N LEU A 245 -24.25 7.54 -14.47
CA LEU A 245 -25.46 8.10 -15.06
C LEU A 245 -26.39 6.94 -15.47
N SER A 246 -27.65 6.98 -15.05
CA SER A 246 -28.69 6.05 -15.52
C SER A 246 -30.05 6.73 -15.50
N ASP A 247 -30.95 6.31 -16.39
CA ASP A 247 -32.37 6.68 -16.35
C ASP A 247 -33.09 6.09 -15.13
N LYS A 248 -32.48 5.06 -14.52
CA LYS A 248 -32.96 4.43 -13.28
C LYS A 248 -32.04 4.84 -12.13
N TRP A 249 -32.56 5.66 -11.22
CA TRP A 249 -31.80 6.20 -10.09
C TRP A 249 -31.23 5.11 -9.18
N GLU A 250 -31.87 3.93 -9.11
CA GLU A 250 -31.40 2.80 -8.31
C GLU A 250 -30.05 2.27 -8.79
N GLU A 251 -29.74 2.48 -10.08
CA GLU A 251 -28.49 2.04 -10.69
C GLU A 251 -27.33 3.04 -10.46
N CYS A 252 -27.62 4.26 -9.99
CA CYS A 252 -26.61 5.29 -9.77
C CYS A 252 -25.79 5.03 -8.49
N TYR A 253 -24.47 5.12 -8.55
CA TYR A 253 -23.59 4.83 -7.40
C TYR A 253 -23.75 5.81 -6.22
N TRP A 254 -24.30 7.00 -6.50
CA TRP A 254 -24.52 8.09 -5.55
C TRP A 254 -25.98 8.17 -5.14
N ASN A 255 -26.70 7.05 -5.26
CA ASN A 255 -28.06 6.89 -4.80
C ASN A 255 -28.12 7.13 -3.28
N LEU A 256 -28.38 8.38 -2.91
CA LEU A 256 -28.83 8.76 -1.58
C LEU A 256 -30.32 8.45 -1.54
N GLU A 257 -30.78 7.74 -0.50
CA GLU A 257 -32.16 7.23 -0.29
C GLU A 257 -33.30 8.26 -0.47
N SER A 258 -32.96 9.54 -0.69
CA SER A 258 -33.86 10.66 -0.94
C SER A 258 -33.39 11.47 -2.15
N ASN A 259 -33.35 10.83 -3.32
CA ASN A 259 -32.83 11.39 -4.57
C ASN A 259 -33.73 12.48 -5.20
N ASN A 260 -34.12 13.49 -4.42
CA ASN A 260 -34.57 14.78 -4.92
C ASN A 260 -33.31 15.53 -5.39
N HIS A 261 -32.97 15.39 -6.68
CA HIS A 261 -32.07 16.31 -7.39
C HIS A 261 -32.73 17.69 -7.52
N GLN A 262 -32.93 18.36 -6.39
CA GLN A 262 -33.15 19.80 -6.41
C GLN A 262 -31.79 20.44 -6.24
N ASP A 263 -31.42 21.30 -7.17
CA ASP A 263 -30.34 22.24 -6.93
C ASP A 263 -30.77 23.14 -5.78
N PHE A 264 -29.99 23.11 -4.70
CA PHE A 264 -30.20 23.99 -3.55
C PHE A 264 -29.23 25.15 -3.66
N ASP A 265 -29.71 26.36 -3.45
CA ASP A 265 -28.82 27.41 -2.95
C ASP A 265 -28.46 27.12 -1.48
N LEU A 266 -27.49 27.87 -0.95
CA LEU A 266 -27.01 27.67 0.41
C LEU A 266 -28.16 27.69 1.44
N SER A 267 -29.11 28.61 1.30
CA SER A 267 -30.23 28.76 2.22
C SER A 267 -31.17 27.55 2.17
N ALA A 268 -31.47 27.07 0.97
CA ALA A 268 -32.34 25.92 0.75
C ALA A 268 -31.70 24.61 1.23
N PHE A 269 -30.37 24.48 1.14
CA PHE A 269 -29.64 23.32 1.67
C PHE A 269 -29.68 23.30 3.20
N LEU A 270 -29.39 24.44 3.84
CA LEU A 270 -29.39 24.57 5.30
C LEU A 270 -30.78 24.27 5.89
N ALA A 271 -31.86 24.72 5.23
CA ALA A 271 -33.22 24.53 5.72
C ALA A 271 -33.76 23.10 5.52
N ASN A 272 -33.40 22.43 4.43
CA ASN A 272 -34.08 21.20 4.01
C ASN A 272 -33.23 19.92 4.14
N ARG A 273 -31.90 20.05 4.23
CA ARG A 273 -30.98 18.89 4.16
C ARG A 273 -30.03 18.77 5.34
N ILE A 274 -29.85 19.81 6.17
CA ILE A 274 -29.16 19.63 7.46
C ILE A 274 -30.07 18.82 8.39
N PRO A 275 -29.63 17.65 8.89
CA PRO A 275 -30.43 16.88 9.83
C PRO A 275 -30.65 17.69 11.12
N PRO A 276 -31.86 17.71 11.69
CA PRO A 276 -32.20 18.56 12.82
C PRO A 276 -31.50 18.17 14.14
N GLN A 277 -30.71 17.09 14.18
CA GLN A 277 -30.06 16.59 15.39
C GLN A 277 -28.64 16.09 15.12
N ASN A 278 -27.74 16.40 16.07
CA ASN A 278 -26.30 16.12 16.13
C ASN A 278 -25.37 17.04 15.32
N ILE A 279 -25.35 18.32 15.69
CA ILE A 279 -24.11 19.11 15.77
C ILE A 279 -23.73 19.21 17.25
#